data_AF-A0A1S8AR20-F1
#
_entry.id   AF-A0A1S8AR20-F1
#
_cell.length_a   1.000
_cell.length_b   1.000
_cell.length_c   1.000
_cell.angle_alpha   90.00
_cell.angle_beta   90.00
_cell.angle_gamma   90.00
#
_symmetry.space_group_name_H-M   'P 1'
#
loop_
_entity.id
_entity.type
_entity.pdbx_description
1 polymer ?
#
loop_
_entity_poly.entity_id
_entity_poly.type
_entity_poly.pdbx_seq_one_letter_code
_entity_poly.pdbx_strand_id
1 'polypeptide(L)' 'MEPQAERWCHVLVGVSLLLLTVGIGYDFVFGTKLADFLVIIAGLFVGWVAFLYCLGNASFWE' A
#
# COMPACT_ATOMS: atom_id res chain seq x y z
N MET A 1 -14.22 -14.39 0.82
CA MET A 1 -13.90 -13.40 -0.23
C MET A 1 -14.15 -14.03 -1.58
N GLU A 2 -14.70 -13.26 -2.54
CA GLU A 2 -14.64 -13.66 -3.94
C GLU A 2 -13.17 -13.72 -4.41
N PRO A 3 -12.80 -14.69 -5.27
CA PRO A 3 -11.40 -14.89 -5.70
C PRO A 3 -10.82 -13.67 -6.42
N GLN A 4 -11.68 -12.85 -7.03
CA GLN A 4 -11.29 -11.58 -7.63
C GLN A 4 -10.88 -10.54 -6.57
N ALA A 5 -11.65 -10.41 -5.49
CA ALA A 5 -11.36 -9.45 -4.43
C ALA A 5 -10.06 -9.80 -3.67
N GLU A 6 -9.80 -11.09 -3.46
CA GLU A 6 -8.55 -11.57 -2.84
C GLU A 6 -7.33 -11.19 -3.69
N ARG A 7 -7.41 -11.35 -5.01
CA ARG A 7 -6.34 -10.97 -5.94
C ARG A 7 -6.06 -9.47 -5.89
N TRP A 8 -7.11 -8.65 -5.89
CA TRP A 8 -6.98 -7.20 -5.77
C TRP A 8 -6.40 -6.79 -4.43
N CYS A 9 -6.84 -7.41 -3.33
CA CYS A 9 -6.28 -7.20 -2.01
C CYS A 9 -4.75 -7.42 -1.99
N HIS A 10 -4.28 -8.54 -2.54
CA HIS A 10 -2.84 -8.81 -2.65
C HIS A 10 -2.09 -7.81 -3.54
N VAL A 11 -2.68 -7.40 -4.67
CA VAL A 11 -2.09 -6.40 -5.56
C VAL A 11 -1.96 -5.05 -4.86
N LEU A 12 -3.02 -4.58 -4.19
CA LEU A 12 -2.99 -3.29 -3.48
C LEU A 12 -1.97 -3.30 -2.35
N VAL A 13 -1.90 -4.38 -1.56
CA VAL A 13 -0.91 -4.55 -0.50
C VAL A 13 0.51 -4.58 -1.07
N GLY A 14 0.72 -5.32 -2.17
CA GLY A 14 2.02 -5.37 -2.85
C GLY A 14 2.47 -4.02 -3.38
N VAL A 15 1.57 -3.25 -4.01
CA VAL A 15 1.85 -1.90 -4.51
C VAL A 15 2.19 -0.94 -3.37
N SER A 16 1.42 -0.99 -2.27
CA SER A 16 1.72 -0.22 -1.05
C SER A 16 3.13 -0.51 -0.54
N LEU A 17 3.47 -1.79 -0.38
CA LEU A 17 4.78 -2.22 0.13
C LEU A 17 5.93 -1.75 -0.78
N LEU A 18 5.71 -1.79 -2.10
CA LEU A 18 6.69 -1.38 -3.09
C LEU A 18 6.91 0.13 -3.05
N LEU A 19 5.84 0.94 -3.01
CA LEU A 19 5.97 2.40 -2.86
C LEU A 19 6.68 2.79 -1.56
N LEU A 20 6.32 2.16 -0.43
CA LEU A 20 6.98 2.40 0.85
C LEU A 20 8.47 2.02 0.81
N THR A 21 8.80 0.86 0.25
CA THR A 21 10.18 0.40 0.15
C THR A 21 11.03 1.31 -0.74
N VAL A 22 10.49 1.71 -1.89
CA VAL A 22 11.17 2.63 -2.81
C VAL A 22 11.32 4.00 -2.17
N GLY A 23 10.25 4.58 -1.61
CA GLY A 23 10.30 5.91 -0.99
C GLY A 23 11.28 5.98 0.19
N ILE A 24 11.24 5.00 1.09
CA ILE A 24 12.17 4.93 2.24
C ILE A 24 13.61 4.70 1.77
N GLY A 25 13.81 3.79 0.82
CA GLY A 25 15.15 3.49 0.29
C GLY A 25 15.76 4.68 -0.45
N TYR A 26 14.96 5.43 -1.19
CA TYR A 26 15.42 6.59 -1.95
C TYR A 26 15.74 7.78 -1.04
N ASP A 27 14.94 8.03 -0.01
CA ASP A 27 15.26 9.01 1.05
C ASP A 27 16.58 8.66 1.74
N PHE A 28 16.79 7.38 2.07
CA PHE A 28 18.00 6.92 2.74
C PHE A 28 19.26 7.03 1.87
N VAL A 29 19.16 6.76 0.56
CA VAL A 29 20.32 6.75 -0.35
C VAL A 29 20.65 8.15 -0.90
N PHE A 30 19.63 8.92 -1.27
CA PHE A 30 19.80 10.20 -1.99
C PHE A 30 19.47 11.43 -1.14
N GLY A 31 18.77 11.28 -0.01
CA GLY A 31 18.43 12.39 0.89
C GLY A 31 17.44 13.40 0.29
N THR A 32 16.60 12.98 -0.67
CA THR A 32 15.68 13.86 -1.40
C THR A 32 14.37 14.13 -0.66
N LYS A 33 14.43 15.07 0.29
CA LYS A 33 13.37 15.28 1.31
C LYS A 33 11.93 15.50 0.87
N LEU A 34 11.63 15.98 -0.36
CA LEU A 34 10.25 16.34 -0.74
C LEU A 34 9.57 15.28 -1.61
N ALA A 35 10.28 14.76 -2.61
CA ALA A 35 9.74 13.76 -3.53
C ALA A 35 9.56 12.41 -2.81
N ASP A 36 10.50 12.03 -1.96
CA ASP A 36 10.41 10.78 -1.22
C ASP A 36 9.29 10.79 -0.18
N PHE A 37 9.02 11.97 0.41
CA PHE A 37 7.92 12.15 1.35
C PHE A 37 6.55 11.92 0.69
N LEU A 38 6.38 12.42 -0.54
CA LEU A 38 5.15 12.21 -1.32
C LEU A 38 4.96 10.73 -1.69
N VAL A 39 6.05 10.03 -2.05
CA VAL A 39 6.00 8.59 -2.37
C VAL A 39 5.64 7.77 -1.13
N ILE A 40 6.19 8.10 0.03
CA ILE A 40 5.86 7.44 1.30
C ILE A 40 4.40 7.71 1.68
N ILE A 41 3.91 8.95 1.57
CA ILE A 41 2.51 9.29 1.84
C ILE A 41 1.58 8.54 0.88
N ALA A 42 1.91 8.48 -0.41
CA ALA A 42 1.13 7.73 -1.40
C ALA A 42 1.11 6.24 -1.08
N GLY A 43 2.26 5.64 -0.75
CA GLY A 43 2.35 4.24 -0.34
C GLY A 43 1.51 3.95 0.90
N LEU A 44 1.58 4.81 1.92
CA LEU A 44 0.80 4.67 3.15
C LEU A 44 -0.70 4.80 2.88
N PHE A 45 -1.11 5.77 2.06
CA PHE A 45 -2.51 5.94 1.68
C PHE A 45 -3.06 4.71 0.93
N VAL A 46 -2.30 4.21 -0.05
CA VAL A 46 -2.66 2.97 -0.77
C VAL A 46 -2.75 1.79 0.19
N GLY A 47 -1.84 1.68 1.17
CA GLY A 47 -1.88 0.66 2.21
C GLY A 47 -3.15 0.72 3.07
N TRP A 48 -3.59 1.91 3.47
CA TRP A 48 -4.85 2.09 4.20
C TRP A 48 -6.07 1.72 3.37
N VAL A 49 -6.12 2.14 2.11
CA VAL A 49 -7.20 1.77 1.18
C VAL A 49 -7.22 0.26 0.96
N ALA A 50 -6.06 -0.36 0.78
CA ALA A 50 -5.91 -1.81 0.68
C ALA A 50 -6.48 -2.49 1.93
N PHE A 51 -6.07 -2.04 3.12
CA PHE A 51 -6.50 -2.61 4.38
C PHE A 51 -8.03 -2.54 4.57
N LEU A 52 -8.64 -1.37 4.32
CA LEU A 52 -10.09 -1.19 4.41
C LEU A 52 -10.84 -2.01 3.36
N TYR A 53 -10.33 -2.10 2.14
CA TYR A 53 -10.91 -2.91 1.07
C TYR A 53 -10.86 -4.40 1.41
N CYS A 54 -9.69 -4.89 1.84
CA CYS A 54 -9.51 -6.27 2.27
C CYS A 54 -10.37 -6.59 3.50
N LEU A 55 -10.42 -5.71 4.51
CA LEU A 55 -11.21 -5.93 5.72
C LEU A 55 -12.72 -5.94 5.42
N GLY A 56 -13.19 -5.01 4.58
CA GLY A 56 -14.60 -4.93 4.20
C GLY A 56 -15.06 -6.08 3.31
N ASN A 57 -14.17 -6.65 2.52
CA ASN A 57 -14.47 -7.81 1.66
C ASN A 57 -14.16 -9.15 2.34
N ALA A 58 -13.47 -9.13 3.48
CA ALA A 58 -13.29 -10.29 4.34
C ALA A 58 -14.65 -10.66 4.89
N SER A 59 -15.01 -11.94 4.75
CA SER A 59 -16.24 -12.54 5.26
C SER A 59 -16.28 -12.63 6.79
N PHE A 60 -15.66 -11.67 7.49
CA PHE A 60 -15.71 -11.53 8.95
C PHE A 60 -16.98 -10.79 9.40
N TRP A 61 -17.72 -10.21 8.45
CA TRP A 61 -18.95 -9.44 8.67
C TRP A 61 -20.22 -10.20 8.24
N GLU A 62 -20.17 -11.53 8.23
CA GLU A 62 -21.30 -12.47 8.05
C GLU A 62 -21.29 -13.54 9.14
#